data_AF-A0ABD6T467-F1
#
_entry.id   AF-A0ABD6T467-F1
#
_cell.length_a   1.000
_cell.length_b   1.000
_cell.length_c   1.000
_cell.angle_alpha   90.00
_cell.angle_beta   90.00
_cell.angle_gamma   90.00
#
_symmetry.space_group_name_H-M   'P 1'
#
loop_
_entity.id
_entity.type
_entity.pdbx_description
1 polymer ?
#
loop_
_entity_poly.entity_id
_entity_poly.type
_entity_poly.pdbx_seq_one_letter_code
_entity_poly.pdbx_strand_id
1 'polypeptide(L)'
;VVSIYCAFVCRFEHSEGNWKKIISLPIPFRYVYMAKLLVIFMLTLLTQVFFLIAYIVIGKLLGITSPIPWISLLNWSFNGWIGTFSIAAVQLFLSSSIKSFAVPVGMSFGFTCIGMIFHYLNIGYIWPFSQPGLAMDPIHLEGLQTFFQFSSFYVLSCLFVIIFTFVGVQRFTMKDII
;
A
#
# COMPACT_ATOMS: atom_id res chain seq x y z
N VAL A 1 7.15 -0.55 4.67
CA VAL A 1 7.41 -1.78 3.90
C VAL A 1 6.95 -1.65 2.45
N VAL A 2 5.69 -1.29 2.20
CA VAL A 2 5.14 -1.07 0.84
C VAL A 2 6.07 -0.21 -0.04
N SER A 3 6.56 0.92 0.50
CA SER A 3 7.45 1.82 -0.21
C SER A 3 8.80 1.24 -0.59
N ILE A 4 9.32 0.33 0.22
CA ILE A 4 10.56 -0.38 -0.08
C ILE A 4 10.33 -1.33 -1.25
N TYR A 5 9.21 -2.07 -1.28
CA TYR A 5 8.86 -2.93 -2.41
C TYR A 5 8.67 -2.14 -3.70
N CYS A 6 7.91 -1.03 -3.67
CA CYS A 6 7.74 -0.17 -4.84
C CYS A 6 9.08 0.37 -5.34
N ALA A 7 9.91 0.90 -4.45
CA ALA A 7 11.21 1.46 -4.81
C ALA A 7 12.16 0.39 -5.35
N PHE A 8 12.12 -0.83 -4.80
CA PHE A 8 12.96 -1.93 -5.25
C PHE A 8 12.56 -2.43 -6.64
N VAL A 9 11.26 -2.62 -6.89
CA VAL A 9 10.74 -2.99 -8.22
C VAL A 9 11.12 -1.95 -9.26
N CYS A 10 10.95 -0.65 -8.95
CA CYS A 10 11.32 0.42 -9.86
C CYS A 10 12.84 0.64 -10.01
N ARG A 11 13.65 0.20 -9.04
CA ARG A 11 15.12 0.35 -9.09
C ARG A 11 15.74 -0.41 -10.26
N PHE A 12 15.28 -1.63 -10.53
CA PHE A 12 15.78 -2.44 -11.65
C PHE A 12 15.56 -1.77 -13.01
N GLU A 13 14.54 -0.94 -13.11
CA GLU A 13 14.15 -0.26 -14.35
C GLU A 13 14.92 1.03 -14.55
N HIS A 14 15.21 1.72 -13.45
CA HIS A 14 16.07 2.89 -13.42
C HIS A 14 17.56 2.53 -13.61
N SER A 15 17.93 1.27 -13.38
CA SER A 15 19.27 0.76 -13.64
C SER A 15 19.50 0.56 -15.15
N GLU A 16 20.63 1.07 -15.65
CA GLU A 16 21.14 0.85 -17.02
C GLU A 16 20.16 1.14 -18.18
N GLY A 17 19.25 2.10 -18.00
CA GLY A 17 18.34 2.51 -19.08
C GLY A 17 17.32 1.43 -19.48
N ASN A 18 17.07 0.44 -18.62
CA ASN A 18 16.13 -0.66 -18.87
C ASN A 18 14.71 -0.18 -19.16
N TRP A 19 14.31 1.01 -18.70
CA TRP A 19 13.07 1.67 -19.14
C TRP A 19 12.92 1.68 -20.68
N LYS A 20 13.98 2.00 -21.42
CA LYS A 20 13.94 2.03 -22.90
C LYS A 20 13.71 0.63 -23.49
N LYS A 21 14.29 -0.41 -22.88
CA LYS A 21 14.09 -1.80 -23.31
C LYS A 21 12.65 -2.24 -23.07
N ILE A 22 12.06 -1.86 -21.93
CA ILE A 22 10.67 -2.18 -21.60
C ILE A 22 9.71 -1.50 -22.59
N ILE A 23 9.98 -0.23 -22.94
CA ILE A 23 9.16 0.53 -23.90
C ILE A 23 9.29 -0.03 -25.32
N SER A 24 10.44 -0.62 -25.67
CA SER A 24 10.64 -1.24 -27.00
C SER A 24 9.90 -2.57 -27.19
N LEU A 25 9.37 -3.17 -26.13
CA LEU A 25 8.59 -4.40 -26.23
C LEU A 25 7.21 -4.09 -26.83
N PRO A 26 6.61 -5.01 -27.63
CA PRO A 26 5.28 -4.83 -28.22
C PRO A 26 4.14 -5.04 -27.20
N ILE A 27 4.35 -4.60 -25.96
CA ILE A 27 3.42 -4.77 -24.83
C ILE A 27 3.05 -3.37 -24.34
N PRO A 28 1.76 -3.01 -24.27
CA PRO A 28 1.39 -1.68 -23.83
C PRO A 28 1.72 -1.51 -22.33
N PHE A 29 2.26 -0.34 -21.99
CA PHE A 29 2.77 -0.01 -20.66
C PHE A 29 1.77 -0.25 -19.51
N ARG A 30 0.47 -0.16 -19.82
CA ARG A 30 -0.64 -0.46 -18.91
C ARG A 30 -0.52 -1.83 -18.25
N TYR A 31 -0.22 -2.88 -19.01
CA TYR A 31 -0.11 -4.23 -18.46
C TYR A 31 1.14 -4.39 -17.59
N VAL A 32 2.25 -3.76 -17.97
CA VAL A 32 3.49 -3.77 -17.17
C VAL A 32 3.26 -3.07 -15.82
N TYR A 33 2.58 -1.93 -15.83
CA TYR A 33 2.25 -1.19 -14.61
C TYR A 33 1.31 -1.99 -13.69
N MET A 34 0.24 -2.56 -14.24
CA MET A 34 -0.71 -3.38 -13.48
C MET A 34 -0.05 -4.65 -12.92
N ALA A 35 0.83 -5.30 -13.69
CA ALA A 35 1.58 -6.47 -13.22
C ALA A 35 2.45 -6.13 -12.00
N LYS A 36 3.17 -5.00 -12.03
CA LYS A 36 3.98 -4.55 -10.87
C LYS A 36 3.13 -4.30 -9.64
N LEU A 37 2.00 -3.62 -9.82
CA LEU A 37 1.08 -3.32 -8.73
C LEU A 37 0.52 -4.59 -8.10
N LEU A 38 0.15 -5.59 -8.91
CA LEU A 38 -0.26 -6.92 -8.42
C LEU A 38 0.86 -7.64 -7.66
N VAL A 39 2.09 -7.62 -8.18
CA VAL A 39 3.25 -8.22 -7.50
C VAL A 39 3.47 -7.56 -6.13
N ILE A 40 3.44 -6.23 -6.06
CA ILE A 40 3.59 -5.49 -4.80
C ILE A 40 2.46 -5.85 -3.84
N PHE A 41 1.22 -5.96 -4.32
CA PHE A 41 0.06 -6.34 -3.50
C PHE A 41 0.16 -7.77 -2.95
N MET A 42 0.70 -8.71 -3.72
CA MET A 42 0.97 -10.07 -3.24
C MET A 42 2.11 -10.11 -2.22
N LEU A 43 3.16 -9.31 -2.42
CA LEU A 43 4.25 -9.19 -1.45
C LEU A 43 3.76 -8.58 -0.13
N THR A 44 2.84 -7.60 -0.17
CA THR A 44 2.26 -7.06 1.06
C THR A 44 1.38 -8.08 1.78
N LEU A 45 0.68 -8.96 1.07
CA LEU A 45 -0.05 -10.08 1.68
C LEU A 45 0.91 -10.99 2.46
N LEU A 46 2.04 -11.34 1.86
CA LEU A 46 3.05 -12.19 2.52
C LEU A 46 3.56 -11.53 3.81
N THR A 47 3.83 -10.23 3.79
CA THR A 47 4.24 -9.50 5.00
C THR A 47 3.15 -9.43 6.06
N GLN A 48 1.89 -9.31 5.64
CA GLN A 48 0.75 -9.30 6.56
C GLN A 48 0.61 -10.65 7.27
N VAL A 49 0.75 -11.76 6.53
CA VAL A 49 0.74 -13.11 7.10
C VAL A 49 1.91 -13.29 8.08
N PHE A 50 3.11 -12.82 7.72
CA PHE A 50 4.27 -12.88 8.61
C PHE A 50 4.05 -12.08 9.90
N PHE A 51 3.47 -10.89 9.79
CA PHE A 51 3.10 -10.07 10.95
C PHE A 51 2.07 -10.78 11.85
N LEU A 52 1.07 -11.43 11.27
CA LEU A 52 0.05 -12.20 11.98
C LEU A 52 0.68 -13.37 12.76
N ILE A 53 1.58 -14.12 12.13
CA ILE A 53 2.32 -15.21 12.78
C ILE A 53 3.16 -14.67 13.95
N ALA A 54 3.90 -13.58 13.73
CA ALA A 54 4.70 -12.96 14.78
C ALA A 54 3.84 -12.50 15.96
N TYR A 55 2.68 -11.89 15.69
CA TYR A 55 1.73 -11.48 16.72
C TYR A 55 1.27 -12.66 17.60
N ILE A 56 0.92 -13.80 16.98
CA ILE A 56 0.49 -15.02 17.71
C ILE A 56 1.65 -15.59 18.54
N VAL A 57 2.85 -15.67 17.96
CA VAL A 57 4.04 -16.22 18.64
C VAL A 57 4.38 -15.37 19.87
N ILE A 58 4.43 -14.04 19.72
CA ILE A 58 4.72 -13.12 20.83
C ILE A 58 3.62 -13.20 21.90
N GLY A 59 2.34 -13.25 21.51
CA GLY A 59 1.23 -13.41 22.46
C GLY A 59 1.32 -14.68 23.29
N LYS A 60 1.75 -15.81 22.68
CA LYS A 60 2.00 -17.06 23.39
C LYS A 60 3.21 -17.00 24.31
N LEU A 61 4.30 -16.37 23.88
CA LEU A 61 5.52 -16.22 24.68
C LEU A 61 5.28 -15.35 25.92
N LEU A 62 4.41 -14.35 25.84
CA LEU A 62 4.02 -13.49 26.95
C LEU A 62 3.03 -14.16 27.93
N GLY A 63 2.61 -15.40 27.67
CA GLY A 63 1.73 -16.13 28.57
C GLY A 63 0.30 -15.57 28.64
N ILE A 64 -0.14 -14.85 27.61
CA ILE A 64 -1.50 -14.32 27.53
C ILE A 64 -2.45 -15.51 27.34
N THR A 65 -3.21 -15.84 28.39
CA THR A 65 -4.17 -16.96 28.43
C THR A 65 -5.55 -16.60 27.93
N SER A 66 -5.77 -15.35 27.51
CA SER A 66 -7.06 -14.93 26.95
C SER A 66 -7.33 -15.65 25.61
N PRO A 67 -8.59 -16.01 25.34
CA PRO A 67 -8.95 -16.63 24.07
C PRO A 67 -8.67 -15.65 22.93
N ILE A 68 -7.87 -16.09 21.95
CA ILE A 68 -7.54 -15.29 20.78
C ILE A 68 -8.81 -15.09 19.94
N PRO A 69 -9.25 -13.85 19.68
CA PRO A 69 -10.41 -13.58 18.84
C PRO A 69 -10.05 -13.75 17.36
N TRP A 70 -9.98 -15.00 16.91
CA TRP A 70 -9.53 -15.36 15.55
C TRP A 70 -10.29 -14.63 14.45
N ILE A 71 -11.62 -14.52 14.57
CA ILE A 71 -12.48 -13.89 13.56
C ILE A 71 -12.18 -12.39 13.44
N SER A 72 -12.13 -11.67 14.56
CA SER A 72 -11.85 -10.23 14.57
C SER A 72 -10.43 -9.94 14.07
N LEU A 73 -9.46 -10.73 14.50
CA LEU A 73 -8.06 -10.57 14.11
C LEU A 73 -7.85 -10.79 12.60
N LEU A 74 -8.54 -11.77 12.02
CA LEU A 74 -8.49 -12.06 10.59
C LEU A 74 -9.18 -10.96 9.79
N ASN A 75 -10.32 -10.43 10.28
CA ASN A 75 -11.00 -9.28 9.68
C ASN A 75 -10.12 -8.02 9.69
N TRP A 76 -9.52 -7.66 10.82
CA TRP A 76 -8.61 -6.51 10.89
C TRP A 76 -7.40 -6.68 9.99
N SER A 77 -6.82 -7.88 9.97
CA SER A 77 -5.66 -8.17 9.10
C SER A 77 -6.01 -8.05 7.62
N PHE A 78 -7.19 -8.54 7.23
CA PHE A 78 -7.66 -8.47 5.84
C PHE A 78 -7.97 -7.04 5.42
N ASN A 79 -8.70 -6.28 6.24
CA ASN A 79 -8.99 -4.86 5.98
C ASN A 79 -7.71 -4.02 5.96
N GLY A 80 -6.76 -4.30 6.86
CA GLY A 80 -5.44 -3.68 6.89
C GLY A 80 -4.68 -3.90 5.58
N TRP A 81 -4.67 -5.14 5.08
CA TRP A 81 -4.07 -5.48 3.79
C TRP A 81 -4.71 -4.72 2.62
N ILE A 82 -6.05 -4.65 2.56
CA ILE A 82 -6.75 -3.85 1.54
C ILE A 82 -6.35 -2.37 1.62
N GLY A 83 -6.22 -1.82 2.83
CA GLY A 83 -5.78 -0.43 3.03
C GLY A 83 -4.37 -0.17 2.49
N THR A 84 -3.49 -1.19 2.49
CA THR A 84 -2.15 -1.05 1.90
C THR A 84 -2.17 -0.94 0.38
N PHE A 85 -3.25 -1.37 -0.28
CA PHE A 85 -3.36 -1.34 -1.74
C PHE A 85 -3.37 0.10 -2.28
N SER A 86 -4.10 1.00 -1.61
CA SER A 86 -4.12 2.43 -1.93
C SER A 86 -2.73 3.06 -1.81
N ILE A 87 -2.00 2.71 -0.74
CA ILE A 87 -0.63 3.16 -0.53
C ILE A 87 0.29 2.63 -1.63
N ALA A 88 0.15 1.36 -2.02
CA ALA A 88 0.95 0.75 -3.07
C ALA A 88 0.78 1.49 -4.41
N ALA A 89 -0.44 1.88 -4.76
CA ALA A 89 -0.71 2.64 -5.99
C ALA A 89 -0.02 4.02 -5.99
N VAL A 90 -0.16 4.79 -4.91
CA VAL A 90 0.48 6.10 -4.74
C VAL A 90 2.00 5.97 -4.80
N GLN A 91 2.53 4.97 -4.10
CA GLN A 91 3.96 4.81 -3.91
C GLN A 91 4.65 4.25 -5.15
N LEU A 92 3.95 3.42 -5.94
CA LEU A 92 4.42 2.97 -7.26
C LEU A 92 4.50 4.14 -8.25
N PHE A 93 3.52 5.06 -8.21
CA PHE A 93 3.56 6.28 -9.01
C PHE A 93 4.78 7.17 -8.65
N LEU A 94 5.03 7.36 -7.36
CA LEU A 94 6.19 8.12 -6.89
C LEU A 94 7.52 7.44 -7.25
N SER A 95 7.62 6.13 -7.04
CA SER A 95 8.85 5.35 -7.29
C SER A 95 9.17 5.19 -8.77
N SER A 96 8.16 5.22 -9.63
CA SER A 96 8.37 5.22 -11.09
C SER A 96 8.76 6.61 -11.61
N SER A 97 8.27 7.68 -10.99
CA SER A 97 8.60 9.05 -11.41
C SER A 97 10.00 9.52 -10.98
N ILE A 98 10.52 8.99 -9.87
CA ILE A 98 11.77 9.45 -9.24
C ILE A 98 12.87 8.40 -9.45
N LYS A 99 14.01 8.81 -10.01
CA LYS A 99 15.15 7.90 -10.26
C LYS A 99 15.87 7.42 -9.00
N SER A 100 15.75 8.18 -7.90
CA SER A 100 16.40 7.86 -6.63
C SER A 100 15.57 6.85 -5.83
N PHE A 101 16.22 5.81 -5.30
CA PHE A 101 15.60 4.82 -4.42
C PHE A 101 15.22 5.42 -3.05
N ALA A 102 16.09 6.27 -2.48
CA ALA A 102 15.91 6.77 -1.13
C ALA A 102 14.78 7.80 -1.01
N VAL A 103 14.56 8.59 -2.06
CA VAL A 103 13.60 9.72 -2.04
C VAL A 103 12.14 9.26 -1.87
N PRO A 104 11.60 8.31 -2.68
CA PRO A 104 10.25 7.78 -2.48
C PRO A 104 10.07 7.14 -1.10
N VAL A 105 11.08 6.42 -0.61
CA VAL A 105 11.04 5.77 0.71
C VAL A 105 10.97 6.82 1.82
N GLY A 106 11.80 7.86 1.76
CA GLY A 106 11.76 8.98 2.72
C GLY A 106 10.43 9.74 2.71
N MET A 107 9.88 10.02 1.51
CA MET A 107 8.55 10.64 1.39
C MET A 107 7.46 9.79 2.03
N SER A 108 7.49 8.47 1.84
CA SER A 108 6.49 7.58 2.43
C SER A 108 6.46 7.65 3.96
N PHE A 109 7.63 7.82 4.59
CA PHE A 109 7.73 8.01 6.03
C PHE A 109 7.07 9.33 6.45
N GLY A 110 7.39 10.43 5.77
CA GLY A 110 6.75 11.73 6.01
C GLY A 110 5.23 11.70 5.84
N PHE A 111 4.73 11.05 4.78
CA PHE A 111 3.29 10.89 4.56
C PHE A 111 2.61 10.02 5.60
N THR A 112 3.32 9.05 6.19
CA THR A 112 2.80 8.24 7.29
C THR A 112 2.69 9.06 8.57
N CYS A 113 3.68 9.89 8.90
CA CYS A 113 3.62 10.82 10.04
C CYS A 113 2.44 11.80 9.89
N ILE A 114 2.27 12.38 8.70
CA ILE A 114 1.12 13.23 8.38
C ILE A 114 -0.21 12.46 8.51
N GLY A 115 -0.24 11.20 8.04
CA GLY A 115 -1.39 10.31 8.20
C GLY A 115 -1.79 10.08 9.66
N MET A 116 -0.82 9.94 10.57
CA MET A 116 -1.11 9.84 12.00
C MET A 116 -1.75 11.12 12.55
N ILE A 117 -1.28 12.30 12.14
CA ILE A 117 -1.90 13.58 12.53
C ILE A 117 -3.33 13.67 12.01
N PHE A 118 -3.58 13.27 10.77
CA PHE A 118 -4.93 13.25 10.20
C PHE A 118 -5.86 12.24 10.88
N HIS A 119 -5.33 11.11 11.33
CA HIS A 119 -6.07 10.14 12.14
C HIS A 119 -6.53 10.78 13.46
N TYR A 120 -5.67 11.54 14.13
CA TYR A 120 -6.02 12.27 15.34
C TYR A 120 -7.08 13.37 15.11
N LEU A 121 -7.03 14.03 13.95
CA LEU A 121 -8.00 15.07 13.56
C LEU A 121 -9.34 14.52 13.03
N ASN A 122 -9.61 13.21 13.13
CA ASN A 122 -10.81 12.53 12.60
C ASN A 122 -11.03 12.67 11.07
N ILE A 123 -10.02 13.09 10.33
CA ILE A 123 -10.05 13.22 8.85
C ILE A 123 -9.16 12.19 8.15
N GLY A 124 -8.78 11.13 8.85
CA GLY A 124 -7.88 10.09 8.35
C GLY A 124 -8.38 9.33 7.11
N TYR A 125 -9.67 9.34 6.81
CA TYR A 125 -10.21 8.65 5.62
C TYR A 125 -9.74 9.27 4.30
N ILE A 126 -9.49 10.59 4.30
CA ILE A 126 -9.10 11.35 3.10
C ILE A 126 -7.64 11.05 2.71
N TRP A 127 -6.82 10.55 3.64
CA TRP A 127 -5.40 10.37 3.41
C TRP A 127 -5.05 8.88 3.21
N PRO A 128 -4.43 8.47 2.08
CA PRO A 128 -4.21 7.06 1.78
C PRO A 128 -3.26 6.39 2.78
N PHE A 129 -2.30 7.13 3.34
CA PHE A 129 -1.34 6.56 4.30
C PHE A 129 -1.92 6.30 5.69
N SER A 130 -3.10 6.83 6.03
CA SER A 130 -3.81 6.52 7.28
C SER A 130 -4.82 5.38 7.14
N GLN A 131 -5.16 4.95 5.92
CA GLN A 131 -6.15 3.91 5.67
C GLN A 131 -5.86 2.57 6.38
N PRO A 132 -4.63 2.01 6.33
CA PRO A 132 -4.35 0.77 7.07
C PRO A 132 -4.49 0.93 8.59
N GLY A 133 -4.15 2.11 9.13
CA GLY A 133 -4.31 2.43 10.54
C GLY A 133 -5.78 2.46 10.96
N LEU A 134 -6.62 3.10 10.16
CA LEU A 134 -8.08 3.13 10.37
C LEU A 134 -8.72 1.74 10.25
N ALA A 135 -8.23 0.92 9.33
CA ALA A 135 -8.77 -0.41 9.09
C ALA A 135 -8.49 -1.39 10.24
N MET A 136 -7.33 -1.24 10.90
CA MET A 136 -6.89 -2.13 11.97
C MET A 136 -7.19 -1.60 13.38
N ASP A 137 -7.34 -0.28 13.55
CA ASP A 137 -7.47 0.44 14.84
C ASP A 137 -6.73 -0.23 16.01
N PRO A 138 -5.39 -0.10 16.06
CA PRO A 138 -4.59 -0.80 17.05
C PRO A 138 -4.78 -0.29 18.48
N ILE A 139 -5.47 0.83 18.68
CA ILE A 139 -5.63 1.47 20.01
C ILE A 139 -6.90 0.97 20.68
N HIS A 140 -8.05 1.11 20.00
CA HIS A 140 -9.33 0.71 20.57
C HIS A 140 -9.68 -0.74 20.26
N LEU A 141 -8.98 -1.39 19.30
CA LEU A 141 -9.25 -2.76 18.85
C LEU A 141 -10.71 -2.94 18.43
N GLU A 142 -11.31 -1.88 17.92
CA GLU A 142 -12.70 -1.84 17.48
C GLU A 142 -12.80 -2.11 15.97
N GLY A 143 -11.78 -1.72 15.22
CA GLY A 143 -11.74 -1.79 13.76
C GLY A 143 -12.88 -0.99 13.12
N LEU A 144 -13.20 -1.32 11.87
CA LEU A 144 -14.36 -0.78 11.18
C LEU A 144 -15.63 -1.44 11.75
N GLN A 145 -16.51 -0.66 12.36
CA GLN A 145 -17.72 -1.18 13.02
C GLN A 145 -18.99 -0.90 12.22
N THR A 146 -19.11 0.32 11.69
CA THR A 146 -20.34 0.75 11.01
C THR A 146 -20.28 0.42 9.52
N PHE A 147 -21.40 -0.01 8.93
CA PHE A 147 -21.51 -0.24 7.47
C PHE A 147 -21.04 0.97 6.64
N PHE A 148 -21.34 2.18 7.11
CA PHE A 148 -20.89 3.43 6.49
C PHE A 148 -19.36 3.56 6.46
N GLN A 149 -18.67 3.16 7.53
CA GLN A 149 -17.19 3.20 7.62
C GLN A 149 -16.56 2.18 6.68
N PHE A 150 -17.12 0.98 6.58
CA PHE A 150 -16.70 -0.02 5.60
C PHE A 150 -16.86 0.53 4.18
N SER A 151 -18.05 1.03 3.85
CA SER A 151 -18.34 1.57 2.52
C SER A 151 -17.40 2.71 2.15
N SER A 152 -17.21 3.69 3.04
CA SER A 152 -16.31 4.83 2.78
C SER A 152 -14.86 4.39 2.61
N PHE A 153 -14.39 3.45 3.43
CA PHE A 153 -13.05 2.89 3.33
C PHE A 153 -12.81 2.20 1.98
N TYR A 154 -13.71 1.30 1.56
CA TYR A 154 -13.58 0.57 0.30
C TYR A 154 -13.69 1.50 -0.91
N VAL A 155 -14.65 2.43 -0.91
CA VAL A 155 -14.84 3.39 -2.00
C VAL A 155 -13.61 4.28 -2.17
N LEU A 156 -13.11 4.86 -1.08
CA LEU A 156 -11.92 5.72 -1.14
C LEU A 156 -10.68 4.94 -1.54
N SER A 157 -10.51 3.71 -1.05
CA SER A 157 -9.39 2.86 -1.44
C SER A 157 -9.40 2.56 -2.93
N CYS A 158 -10.54 2.16 -3.48
CA CYS A 158 -10.72 1.94 -4.91
C CYS A 158 -10.48 3.22 -5.73
N LEU A 159 -11.00 4.36 -5.27
CA LEU A 159 -10.78 5.65 -5.92
C LEU A 159 -9.30 6.02 -5.99
N PHE A 160 -8.56 5.88 -4.88
CA PHE A 160 -7.12 6.15 -4.87
C PHE A 160 -6.37 5.24 -5.83
N VAL A 161 -6.67 3.94 -5.82
CA VAL A 161 -6.02 2.99 -6.73
C VAL A 161 -6.30 3.36 -8.19
N ILE A 162 -7.55 3.62 -8.56
CA ILE A 162 -7.94 3.97 -9.93
C ILE A 162 -7.26 5.27 -10.37
N ILE A 163 -7.31 6.32 -9.54
CA ILE A 163 -6.73 7.62 -9.89
C ILE A 163 -5.21 7.51 -10.06
N PHE A 164 -4.50 6.93 -9.10
CA PHE A 164 -3.04 6.87 -9.16
C PHE A 164 -2.51 5.88 -10.20
N THR A 165 -3.23 4.78 -10.46
CA THR A 165 -2.89 3.89 -11.59
C THR A 165 -3.09 4.58 -12.93
N PHE A 166 -4.21 5.30 -13.10
CA PHE A 166 -4.49 6.03 -14.34
C PHE A 166 -3.46 7.13 -14.59
N VAL A 167 -3.17 7.96 -13.59
CA VAL A 167 -2.15 9.02 -13.67
C VAL A 167 -0.76 8.43 -13.94
N GLY A 168 -0.42 7.31 -13.28
CA GLY A 168 0.84 6.61 -13.51
C GLY A 168 0.97 6.10 -14.94
N VAL A 169 -0.07 5.48 -15.49
CA VAL A 169 -0.08 5.02 -16.89
C VAL A 169 0.07 6.19 -17.87
N GLN A 170 -0.74 7.24 -17.72
CA GLN A 170 -0.74 8.36 -18.67
C GLN A 170 0.62 9.05 -18.75
N ARG A 171 1.26 9.25 -17.59
CA ARG A 171 2.56 9.93 -17.51
C ARG A 171 3.65 9.23 -18.31
N PHE A 172 3.62 7.90 -18.38
CA PHE A 172 4.60 7.12 -19.14
C PHE A 172 4.24 7.04 -20.62
N THR A 173 2.97 6.89 -20.97
CA THR A 173 2.55 6.94 -22.38
C THR A 173 2.89 8.27 -23.06
N MET A 174 2.80 9.40 -22.34
CA MET A 174 3.18 10.71 -22.89
C MET A 174 4.70 10.91 -23.04
N LYS A 175 5.51 10.20 -22.25
CA LYS A 175 6.98 10.20 -22.39
C LYS A 175 7.46 9.33 -23.55
N ASP A 176 6.63 8.39 -24.02
CA ASP A 176 6.96 7.54 -25.17
C ASP A 176 6.78 8.27 -26.51
N ILE A 177 6.05 9.40 -26.53
CA ILE A 177 5.73 10.18 -27.75
C ILE A 177 6.77 11.30 -28.02
N ILE A 178 7.63 11.64 -27.04
CA ILE A 178 8.60 12.74 -27.10
C ILE A 178 10.03 12.18 -27.08
#